data_AF-A0A7S2EKL7-F1
#
_entry.id   AF-A0A7S2EKL7-F1
#
_cell.length_a   1.000
_cell.length_b   1.000
_cell.length_c   1.000
_cell.angle_alpha   90.00
_cell.angle_beta   90.00
_cell.angle_gamma   90.00
#
_symmetry.space_group_name_H-M   'P 1'
#
loop_
_entity.id
_entity.type
_entity.pdbx_description
1 polymer ?
#
loop_
_entity_poly.entity_id
_entity_poly.type
_entity_poly.pdbx_seq_one_letter_code
_entity_poly.pdbx_strand_id
1 'polypeptide(L)'
;RGCRATKVNTCKLLAFDSPNIDSLATIGIHVEEKDHLFLPPPKGAFRVRTEMDTRLITLRLVPGFDDAMIIHMIKAASKETVLKGLILQLYGAGNMPSLKN
;
A
#
# COMPACT_ATOMS: atom_id res chain seq x y z
N ARG A 1 2.59 -8.57 -10.02
CA ARG A 1 1.85 -9.28 -8.94
C ARG A 1 0.82 -8.31 -8.34
N GLY A 2 -0.42 -8.74 -8.05
CA GLY A 2 -1.50 -7.83 -7.61
C GLY A 2 -1.15 -6.94 -6.41
N CYS A 3 -0.65 -7.52 -5.32
CA CYS A 3 -0.21 -6.79 -4.11
C CYS A 3 1.08 -5.96 -4.28
N ARG A 4 1.57 -5.81 -5.50
CA ARG A 4 2.78 -5.03 -5.84
C ARG A 4 2.52 -4.01 -6.94
N ALA A 5 1.31 -3.97 -7.50
CA ALA A 5 0.92 -3.05 -8.54
C ALA A 5 0.38 -1.74 -7.96
N THR A 6 0.60 -0.63 -8.65
CA THR A 6 0.01 0.67 -8.36
C THR A 6 -0.37 1.40 -9.65
N LYS A 7 -1.39 2.26 -9.58
CA LYS A 7 -1.77 3.13 -10.71
C LYS A 7 -0.78 4.30 -10.77
N VAL A 8 -0.08 4.46 -11.88
CA VAL A 8 0.95 5.49 -12.09
C VAL A 8 0.53 6.54 -13.12
N ASN A 9 -0.49 6.26 -13.93
CA ASN A 9 -0.97 7.20 -14.95
C ASN A 9 -2.49 7.24 -15.01
N THR A 10 -3.04 8.41 -15.33
CA THR A 10 -4.49 8.66 -15.40
C THR A 10 -5.07 8.56 -16.81
N CYS A 11 -4.24 8.64 -17.86
CA CYS A 11 -4.69 8.76 -19.25
C CYS A 11 -4.11 7.71 -20.20
N LYS A 12 -2.90 7.18 -19.94
CA LYS A 12 -2.23 6.20 -20.80
C LYS A 12 -2.87 4.82 -20.64
N LEU A 13 -2.83 4.01 -21.71
CA LEU A 13 -3.23 2.60 -21.66
C LEU A 13 -2.37 1.80 -20.67
N LEU A 14 -1.06 2.04 -20.65
CA LEU A 14 -0.14 1.52 -19.62
C LEU A 14 -0.25 2.36 -18.34
N ALA A 15 -1.37 2.21 -17.64
CA ALA A 15 -1.72 3.00 -16.45
C ALA A 15 -1.18 2.43 -15.13
N PHE A 16 -0.74 1.18 -15.12
CA PHE A 16 -0.32 0.45 -13.93
C PHE A 16 1.13 0.01 -14.04
N ASP A 17 1.82 0.02 -12.92
CA ASP A 17 3.21 -0.42 -12.82
C ASP A 17 3.44 -1.19 -11.51
N SER A 18 4.56 -1.91 -11.42
CA SER A 18 4.98 -2.71 -10.28
C SER A 18 6.38 -2.26 -9.83
N PRO A 19 6.49 -1.16 -9.04
CA PRO A 19 7.77 -0.44 -8.88
C PRO A 19 8.85 -1.23 -8.15
N ASN A 20 8.45 -2.21 -7.34
CA ASN A 20 9.35 -2.94 -6.44
C ASN A 20 9.56 -4.40 -6.83
N ILE A 21 8.96 -4.86 -7.93
CA ILE A 21 9.14 -6.22 -8.44
C ILE A 21 8.74 -6.25 -9.91
N ASP A 22 9.46 -7.02 -10.70
CA ASP A 22 9.13 -7.29 -12.09
C ASP A 22 7.71 -7.85 -12.31
N SER A 23 7.21 -7.68 -13.54
CA SER A 23 5.99 -8.36 -14.02
C SER A 23 6.14 -9.88 -13.88
N LEU A 24 5.03 -10.56 -13.58
CA LEU A 24 5.02 -12.02 -13.47
C LEU A 24 5.12 -12.69 -14.84
N ALA A 25 4.54 -12.07 -15.85
CA ALA A 25 4.63 -12.49 -17.24
C ALA A 25 4.50 -11.27 -18.15
N THR A 26 4.96 -11.40 -19.39
CA THR A 26 4.75 -10.44 -20.48
C THR A 26 3.98 -11.13 -21.59
N ILE A 27 2.96 -10.45 -22.13
CA ILE A 27 2.12 -10.99 -23.21
C ILE A 27 2.47 -10.26 -24.51
N GLY A 28 2.97 -11.01 -25.49
CA GLY A 28 3.23 -10.56 -26.86
C GLY A 28 2.69 -11.58 -27.87
N ILE A 29 3.47 -11.92 -28.89
CA ILE A 29 3.15 -13.08 -29.77
C ILE A 29 3.13 -14.38 -28.95
N HIS A 30 4.03 -14.46 -27.97
CA HIS A 30 4.09 -15.53 -26.98
C HIS A 30 3.86 -14.96 -25.57
N VAL A 31 3.58 -15.84 -24.61
CA VAL A 31 3.54 -15.50 -23.19
C VAL A 31 4.90 -15.86 -22.58
N GLU A 32 5.61 -14.85 -22.09
CA GLU A 32 6.89 -15.02 -21.42
C GLU A 32 6.67 -14.98 -19.90
N GLU A 33 6.76 -16.12 -19.25
CA GLU A 33 6.56 -16.26 -17.80
C GLU A 33 7.89 -16.16 -17.04
N LYS A 34 7.88 -15.46 -15.90
CA LYS A 34 9.02 -15.39 -14.98
C LYS A 34 8.79 -16.33 -13.79
N ASP A 35 8.93 -17.63 -14.03
CA ASP A 35 8.61 -18.70 -13.06
C ASP A 35 9.27 -18.51 -11.69
N HIS A 36 10.50 -17.97 -11.66
CA HIS A 36 11.22 -17.68 -10.42
C HIS A 36 10.53 -16.63 -9.52
N LEU A 37 9.55 -15.88 -10.04
CA LEU A 37 8.73 -14.93 -9.30
C LEU A 37 7.39 -15.53 -8.83
N PHE A 38 7.05 -16.74 -9.24
CA PHE A 38 5.80 -17.39 -8.85
C PHE A 38 5.90 -17.91 -7.44
N LEU A 39 4.80 -17.80 -6.69
CA LEU A 39 4.70 -18.48 -5.41
C LEU A 39 4.51 -19.97 -5.67
N PRO A 40 5.06 -20.85 -4.83
CA PRO A 40 4.81 -22.27 -4.95
C PRO A 40 3.29 -22.54 -4.85
N PRO A 41 2.78 -23.58 -5.54
CA PRO A 41 1.38 -23.95 -5.44
C PRO A 41 0.96 -24.17 -3.97
N PRO A 42 -0.21 -23.66 -3.56
CA PRO A 42 -0.68 -23.84 -2.19
C PRO A 42 -0.91 -25.32 -1.88
N LYS A 43 -0.48 -25.77 -0.70
CA LYS A 43 -0.59 -27.18 -0.27
C LYS A 43 -1.88 -27.51 0.50
N GLY A 44 -2.77 -26.54 0.70
CA GLY A 44 -3.95 -26.68 1.56
C GLY A 44 -5.23 -26.21 0.88
N ALA A 45 -6.37 -26.49 1.53
CA ALA A 45 -7.67 -26.04 1.06
C ALA A 45 -7.72 -24.50 0.94
N PHE A 46 -8.37 -24.02 -0.11
CA PHE A 46 -8.65 -22.61 -0.30
C PHE A 46 -9.47 -22.05 0.87
N ARG A 47 -9.09 -20.86 1.36
CA ARG A 47 -9.77 -20.20 2.48
C ARG A 47 -10.11 -18.77 2.10
N VAL A 48 -11.38 -18.42 2.20
CA VAL A 48 -11.85 -17.04 2.08
C VAL A 48 -11.79 -16.39 3.45
N ARG A 49 -11.13 -15.24 3.57
CA ARG A 49 -11.17 -14.39 4.76
C ARG A 49 -12.10 -13.22 4.46
N THR A 50 -13.31 -13.25 5.01
CA THR A 50 -14.34 -12.20 4.81
C THR A 50 -14.30 -11.13 5.90
N GLU A 51 -13.69 -11.43 7.05
CA GLU A 51 -13.52 -10.49 8.15
C GLU A 51 -12.36 -9.52 7.83
N MET A 52 -12.70 -8.29 7.48
CA MET A 52 -11.74 -7.19 7.28
C MET A 52 -12.11 -6.01 8.16
N ASP A 53 -11.12 -5.46 8.87
CA ASP A 53 -11.31 -4.29 9.72
C ASP A 53 -11.02 -3.01 8.93
N THR A 54 -12.01 -2.14 8.81
CA THR A 54 -11.91 -0.89 8.06
C THR A 54 -11.51 0.31 8.92
N ARG A 55 -11.28 0.11 10.22
CA ARG A 55 -10.92 1.18 11.18
C ARG A 55 -9.43 1.49 11.09
N LEU A 56 -9.03 1.95 9.92
CA LEU A 56 -7.65 2.25 9.56
C LEU A 56 -7.58 3.68 9.05
N ILE A 57 -6.48 4.38 9.33
CA ILE A 57 -6.18 5.68 8.74
C ILE A 57 -4.95 5.52 7.83
N THR A 58 -5.02 6.11 6.63
CA THR A 58 -3.88 6.25 5.72
C THR A 58 -3.53 7.72 5.59
N LEU A 59 -2.32 8.11 5.99
CA LEU A 59 -1.85 9.50 5.90
C LEU A 59 -0.59 9.58 5.04
N ARG A 60 -0.60 10.48 4.06
CA ARG A 60 0.61 10.88 3.33
C ARG A 60 1.15 12.17 3.91
N LEU A 61 2.38 12.14 4.40
CA LEU A 61 3.01 13.34 4.91
C LEU A 61 3.45 14.24 3.75
N VAL A 62 3.30 15.54 3.95
CA VAL A 62 3.87 16.59 3.11
C VAL A 62 4.67 17.55 3.99
N PRO A 63 5.74 18.18 3.47
CA PRO A 63 6.55 19.10 4.26
C PRO A 63 5.69 20.21 4.88
N GLY A 64 5.88 20.48 6.17
CA GLY A 64 5.14 21.52 6.90
C GLY A 64 3.76 21.11 7.40
N PHE A 65 3.45 19.81 7.50
CA PHE A 65 2.22 19.34 8.13
C PHE A 65 2.13 19.81 9.60
N ASP A 66 0.92 20.13 10.07
CA ASP A 66 0.66 20.48 11.47
C ASP A 66 0.47 19.23 12.33
N ASP A 67 1.39 19.00 13.26
CA ASP A 67 1.38 17.87 14.20
C ASP A 67 0.09 17.83 15.03
N ALA A 68 -0.47 18.99 15.39
CA ALA A 68 -1.71 19.06 16.16
C ALA A 68 -2.88 18.44 15.36
N MET A 69 -2.94 18.67 14.04
CA MET A 69 -4.00 18.11 13.19
C MET A 69 -3.90 16.58 13.10
N ILE A 70 -2.70 16.03 12.99
CA ILE A 70 -2.49 14.57 12.99
C ILE A 70 -2.95 13.98 14.33
N ILE A 71 -2.53 14.58 15.44
CA ILE A 71 -2.89 14.13 16.79
C ILE A 71 -4.40 14.20 17.00
N HIS A 72 -5.05 15.28 16.56
CA HIS A 72 -6.50 15.44 16.67
C HIS A 72 -7.26 14.37 15.88
N MET A 73 -6.85 14.12 14.62
CA MET A 73 -7.47 13.10 13.77
C MET A 73 -7.35 11.69 14.40
N ILE A 74 -6.16 11.33 14.91
CA ILE A 74 -5.94 10.03 15.56
C ILE A 74 -6.79 9.90 16.83
N LYS A 75 -6.84 10.95 17.66
CA LYS A 75 -7.64 10.96 18.89
C LYS A 75 -9.13 10.86 18.60
N ALA A 76 -9.64 11.57 17.60
CA ALA A 76 -11.04 11.51 17.20
C ALA A 76 -11.43 10.09 16.74
N ALA A 77 -10.67 9.52 15.80
CA ALA A 77 -10.94 8.17 15.30
C ALA A 77 -10.85 7.10 16.40
N SER A 78 -9.91 7.25 17.34
CA SER A 78 -9.74 6.33 18.47
C SER A 78 -10.93 6.36 19.44
N LYS A 79 -11.58 7.52 19.61
CA LYS A 79 -12.77 7.67 20.47
C LYS A 79 -14.03 7.13 19.83
N GLU A 80 -14.24 7.37 18.54
CA GLU A 80 -15.50 7.04 17.86
C GLU A 80 -15.61 5.57 17.46
N THR A 81 -14.57 5.01 16.86
CA THR A 81 -14.64 3.67 16.25
C THR A 81 -13.63 2.68 16.84
N VAL A 82 -12.72 3.14 17.69
CA VAL A 82 -11.53 2.40 18.14
C VAL A 82 -10.63 2.06 16.96
N LEU A 83 -9.82 3.04 16.55
CA LEU A 83 -8.81 2.91 15.51
C LEU A 83 -7.95 1.64 15.72
N LYS A 84 -7.79 0.84 14.67
CA LYS A 84 -7.02 -0.42 14.70
C LYS A 84 -5.66 -0.34 14.02
N GLY A 85 -5.44 0.65 13.17
CA GLY A 85 -4.16 0.79 12.48
C GLY A 85 -4.00 2.13 11.80
N LEU A 86 -2.74 2.52 11.64
CA LEU A 86 -2.31 3.73 10.97
C LEU A 86 -1.23 3.38 9.94
N ILE A 87 -1.42 3.84 8.71
CA ILE A 87 -0.45 3.71 7.63
C ILE A 87 0.11 5.11 7.33
N LEU A 88 1.38 5.32 7.63
CA LEU A 88 2.08 6.58 7.37
C LEU A 88 2.94 6.43 6.11
N GLN A 89 2.64 7.22 5.08
CA GLN A 89 3.49 7.37 3.90
C GLN A 89 4.48 8.50 4.15
N LEU A 90 5.68 8.11 4.58
CA LEU A 90 6.80 8.98 4.94
C LEU A 90 7.65 9.34 3.72
N TYR A 91 8.66 10.19 3.92
CA TYR A 91 9.55 10.62 2.84
C TYR A 91 10.64 9.58 2.54
N GLY A 92 10.94 9.39 1.25
CA GLY A 92 12.11 8.62 0.80
C GLY A 92 12.22 7.25 1.47
N ALA A 93 13.31 7.03 2.19
CA ALA A 93 13.61 5.78 2.91
C ALA A 93 12.81 5.56 4.21
N GLY A 94 11.77 6.36 4.48
CA GLY A 94 10.97 6.28 5.71
C GLY A 94 11.24 7.41 6.70
N ASN A 95 11.69 8.57 6.23
CA ASN A 95 12.04 9.71 7.07
C ASN A 95 10.83 10.61 7.34
N MET A 96 10.77 11.20 8.53
CA MET A 96 9.83 12.27 8.88
C MET A 96 10.58 13.43 9.53
N PRO A 97 9.99 14.65 9.57
CA PRO A 97 10.59 15.76 10.31
C PRO A 97 10.71 15.38 11.78
N SER A 98 11.90 15.57 12.36
CA SER A 98 12.04 15.56 13.82
C SER A 98 11.46 16.87 14.38
N LEU A 99 10.90 16.83 15.59
CA LEU A 99 10.50 18.05 16.30
C LEU A 99 11.64 19.07 16.23
N LYS A 100 11.33 20.27 15.73
CA LYS A 100 12.19 21.43 15.99
C LYS A 100 11.89 21.88 17.41
N ASN A 101 12.90 21.80 18.28
CA ASN A 101 12.88 22.47 19.58
C ASN A 101 12.77 23.99 19.38
#